data_AF-A0A3B0YK12-F1
#
_entry.id   AF-A0A3B0YK12-F1
#
_cell.length_a   1.000
_cell.length_b   1.000
_cell.length_c   1.000
_cell.angle_alpha   90.00
_cell.angle_beta   90.00
_cell.angle_gamma   90.00
#
_symmetry.space_group_name_H-M   'P 1'
#
loop_
_entity.id
_entity.type
_entity.pdbx_description
1 polymer ?
#
loop_
_entity_poly.entity_id
_entity_poly.type
_entity_poly.pdbx_seq_one_letter_code
_entity_poly.pdbx_strand_id
1 'polypeptide(L)' 'MAVKQEPVPGYYYINLTGQLIKVKALLYVEAHLARVVVEYLDGKILNIRLDEWNWLDLSVYSEWLETRNLESELEYEV' A
#
# COMPACT_ATOMS: atom_id res chain seq x y z
N MET A 1 17.51 2.03 11.97
CA MET A 1 16.68 0.89 11.56
C MET A 1 15.45 1.45 10.86
N ALA A 2 15.44 1.50 9.53
CA ALA A 2 14.23 1.88 8.81
C ALA A 2 13.35 0.63 8.73
N VAL A 3 12.20 0.65 9.40
CA VAL A 3 11.15 -0.34 9.13
C VAL A 3 10.81 -0.19 7.66
N LYS A 4 11.19 -1.19 6.85
CA LYS A 4 10.95 -1.17 5.40
C LYS A 4 9.43 -1.17 5.21
N GLN A 5 8.89 -0.05 4.76
CA GLN A 5 7.47 0.13 4.47
C GLN A 5 7.19 -0.64 3.19
N GLU A 6 6.97 -1.94 3.24
CA GLU A 6 6.74 -2.71 2.02
C GLU A 6 5.38 -2.32 1.41
N PRO A 7 5.31 -1.90 0.13
CA PRO A 7 4.06 -1.50 -0.49
C PRO A 7 3.22 -2.73 -0.82
N VAL A 8 2.01 -2.81 -0.26
CA VAL A 8 1.09 -3.94 -0.47
C VAL A 8 -0.18 -3.48 -1.17
N PRO A 9 -0.51 -3.99 -2.38
CA PRO A 9 -1.75 -3.67 -3.06
C PRO A 9 -3.00 -3.87 -2.20
N GLY A 10 -3.89 -2.88 -2.24
CA GLY A 10 -5.11 -2.83 -1.45
C GLY A 10 -4.93 -2.24 -0.05
N TYR A 11 -3.70 -2.09 0.44
CA TYR A 11 -3.45 -1.51 1.76
C TYR A 11 -3.47 0.01 1.70
N TYR A 12 -3.88 0.60 2.82
CA TYR A 12 -3.81 2.03 3.06
C TYR A 12 -2.65 2.34 3.99
N TYR A 13 -1.98 3.44 3.67
CA TYR A 13 -0.86 3.98 4.41
C TYR A 13 -1.14 5.43 4.72
N ILE A 14 -0.59 5.91 5.82
CA ILE A 14 -0.67 7.31 6.24
C ILE A 14 0.74 7.87 6.35
N ASN A 15 0.98 9.05 5.77
CA ASN A 15 2.25 9.76 5.92
C ASN A 15 2.24 10.66 7.17
N LEU A 16 3.38 11.29 7.46
CA LEU A 16 3.53 12.20 8.60
C LEU A 16 2.58 13.41 8.59
N THR A 17 2.07 13.81 7.42
CA THR A 17 1.10 14.92 7.30
C THR A 17 -0.35 14.47 7.49
N GLY A 18 -0.59 13.18 7.73
CA GLY A 18 -1.91 12.60 7.91
C GLY A 18 -2.63 12.28 6.60
N GLN A 19 -1.96 12.35 5.45
CA GLN A 19 -2.55 12.01 4.17
C GLN A 19 -2.59 10.49 3.99
N LEU A 20 -3.79 10.00 3.67
CA LEU A 20 -4.07 8.61 3.34
C LEU A 20 -3.74 8.32 1.87
N ILE A 21 -3.01 7.23 1.67
CA ILE A 21 -2.52 6.77 0.39
C ILE A 21 -2.84 5.28 0.25
N LYS A 22 -3.55 4.91 -0.81
CA LYS A 22 -3.85 3.52 -1.14
C LYS A 22 -2.84 3.00 -2.16
N VAL A 23 -2.28 1.82 -1.93
CA VAL A 23 -1.52 1.12 -2.98
C VAL A 23 -2.50 0.42 -3.92
N LYS A 24 -2.51 0.80 -5.19
CA LYS A 24 -3.38 0.22 -6.21
C LYS A 24 -2.75 -0.96 -6.92
N ALA A 25 -1.47 -0.84 -7.25
CA ALA A 25 -0.74 -1.86 -7.99
C ALA A 25 0.77 -1.70 -7.81
N LEU A 26 1.50 -2.76 -8.10
CA LEU A 26 2.95 -2.77 -8.19
C LEU A 26 3.34 -3.13 -9.62
N LEU A 27 4.35 -2.44 -10.16
CA LEU A 27 4.93 -2.77 -11.45
C LEU A 27 6.29 -3.42 -11.24
N TYR A 28 6.43 -4.64 -11.76
CA TYR A 28 7.70 -5.37 -11.75
C TYR A 28 8.32 -5.36 -13.15
N VAL A 29 9.63 -5.12 -13.21
CA VAL A 29 10.45 -5.24 -14.42
C VAL A 29 11.58 -6.20 -14.09
N GLU A 30 11.74 -7.26 -14.89
CA GLU A 30 12.78 -8.29 -14.68
C GLU A 30 12.78 -8.84 -13.25
N ALA A 31 11.59 -9.10 -12.68
CA ALA A 31 11.37 -9.53 -11.29
C ALA A 31 11.77 -8.52 -10.19
N HIS A 32 12.12 -7.28 -10.53
CA HIS A 32 12.41 -6.22 -9.58
C HIS A 32 11.24 -5.24 -9.50
N LEU A 33 10.87 -4.83 -8.28
CA LEU A 33 9.84 -3.81 -8.07
C LEU A 33 10.33 -2.46 -8.63
N ALA A 34 9.76 -2.05 -9.77
CA ALA A 34 10.16 -0.84 -10.47
C ALA A 34 9.34 0.37 -10.05
N ARG A 35 8.01 0.20 -9.87
CA ARG A 35 7.10 1.28 -9.52
C ARG A 35 5.99 0.84 -8.57
N VAL A 36 5.51 1.79 -7.78
CA VAL A 36 4.32 1.68 -6.94
C VAL A 36 3.26 2.62 -7.50
N VAL A 37 2.08 2.09 -7.80
CA VAL A 37 0.91 2.88 -8.19
C VAL A 37 0.11 3.18 -6.94
N VAL A 38 -0.08 4.45 -6.65
CA VAL A 38 -0.77 4.92 -5.45
C VAL A 38 -1.95 5.81 -5.81
N GLU A 39 -2.97 5.81 -4.97
CA GLU A 39 -4.15 6.67 -5.07
C GLU A 39 -4.34 7.42 -3.75
N TYR A 40 -4.40 8.74 -3.83
CA TYR A 40 -4.74 9.61 -2.71
C TYR A 40 -6.27 9.68 -2.52
N LEU A 41 -6.72 10.14 -1.34
CA LEU A 41 -8.15 10.30 -1.04
C LEU A 41 -8.90 11.25 -1.99
N ASP A 42 -8.21 12.21 -2.60
CA ASP A 42 -8.77 13.11 -3.61
C ASP A 42 -8.94 12.43 -4.98
N GLY A 43 -8.62 11.14 -5.10
CA GLY A 43 -8.68 10.36 -6.33
C GLY A 43 -7.46 10.54 -7.23
N LYS A 44 -6.44 11.32 -6.81
CA LYS A 44 -5.22 11.50 -7.59
C LYS A 44 -4.42 10.20 -7.61
N ILE A 45 -4.16 9.69 -8.82
CA ILE A 45 -3.32 8.51 -9.03
C ILE A 45 -1.91 8.96 -9.40
N LEU A 46 -0.91 8.44 -8.68
CA LEU A 46 0.50 8.64 -8.99
C LEU A 46 1.20 7.30 -9.23
N ASN A 47 2.22 7.34 -10.08
CA ASN A 47 3.14 6.24 -10.30
C ASN A 47 4.53 6.70 -9.83
N ILE A 48 4.98 6.18 -8.70
CA ILE A 48 6.22 6.60 -8.04
C ILE A 48 7.24 5.46 -8.02
N ARG A 49 8.52 5.80 -8.00
CA ARG A 49 9.59 4.82 -7.83
C ARG A 49 9.63 4.30 -6.40
N LEU A 50 10.34 3.20 -6.22
CA LEU A 50 10.55 2.61 -4.91
C LEU A 50 11.37 3.53 -3.98
N ASP A 51 12.33 4.29 -4.50
CA ASP A 51 13.08 5.28 -3.71
C ASP A 51 12.17 6.40 -3.20
N GLU A 52 11.30 6.94 -4.07
CA GLU A 52 10.31 7.96 -3.70
C GLU A 52 9.34 7.42 -2.65
N TRP A 53 8.87 6.18 -2.80
CA TRP A 53 8.02 5.51 -1.81
C TRP A 53 8.68 5.45 -0.42
N ASN A 54 9.96 5.07 -0.35
CA ASN A 54 10.68 4.96 0.91
C ASN A 54 10.88 6.31 1.64
N TRP A 55 10.73 7.44 0.94
CA TRP A 55 10.84 8.78 1.52
C TRP A 55 9.52 9.35 2.03
N LEU A 56 8.41 8.64 1.86
CA LEU A 56 7.09 9.12 2.27
C LEU A 56 6.81 8.96 3.78
N ASP A 57 7.72 8.32 4.53
CA ASP A 57 7.58 8.08 5.98
C ASP A 57 6.19 7.56 6.36
N LEU A 58 5.80 6.46 5.71
CA LEU A 58 4.48 5.86 5.83
C LEU A 58 4.38 4.90 7.02
N SER A 59 3.20 4.89 7.64
CA SER A 59 2.75 3.84 8.54
C SER A 59 1.50 3.16 7.98
N VAL A 60 1.35 1.86 8.26
CA VAL A 60 0.17 1.09 7.82
C VAL A 60 -1.06 1.61 8.56
N TYR A 61 -2.06 2.05 7.81
CA TYR A 61 -3.35 2.45 8.35
C TYR A 61 -4.21 1.18 8.47
N SER A 62 -4.08 0.49 9.60
CA SER A 62 -4.56 -0.88 9.83
C SER A 62 -6.06 -1.05 9.98
N GLU A 63 -6.86 0.02 9.86
CA GLU A 63 -8.31 -0.02 10.05
C GLU A 63 -9.04 -0.93 9.02
N TRP A 64 -8.36 -1.36 7.96
CA TRP A 64 -8.89 -2.25 6.91
C TRP A 64 -8.39 -3.70 6.93
N LEU A 65 -7.48 -4.06 7.85
CA LEU A 65 -6.96 -5.44 7.96
C LEU A 65 -7.97 -6.38 8.62
N GLU A 66 -8.84 -5.86 9.50
CA GLU A 66 -9.85 -6.68 10.20
C GLU A 66 -10.92 -7.22 9.23
N THR A 67 -11.28 -6.47 8.19
CA THR A 67 -12.33 -6.87 7.24
C THR A 67 -11.90 -7.99 6.30
N ARG A 68 -10.61 -8.04 5.91
CA ARG A 68 -10.10 -9.05 4.97
C ARG A 68 -9.86 -10.42 5.58
N ASN A 69 -9.51 -10.50 6.86
CA ASN A 69 -9.41 -11.80 7.55
C ASN A 69 -10.78 -12.48 7.59
N LEU A 70 -11.86 -11.73 7.81
CA LEU A 70 -13.22 -12.27 7.83
C LEU A 70 -13.68 -12.83 6.47
N GLU A 71 -13.29 -12.18 5.35
CA GLU A 71 -13.66 -12.66 4.01
C GLU A 71 -12.86 -13.89 3.57
N SER A 72 -11.55 -13.95 3.88
CA SER A 72 -10.73 -15.13 3.57
C SER A 72 -11.04 -16.34 4.46
N GLU A 73 -11.55 -16.17 5.68
CA GLU A 73 -12.02 -17.28 6.54
C GLU A 73 -13.37 -17.87 6.05
N LEU A 74 -14.22 -17.09 5.37
CA LEU A 74 -15.48 -17.57 4.81
C LEU A 74 -15.33 -18.31 3.47
N GLU A 75 -14.24 -18.11 2.74
CA GLU A 75 -13.96 -18.83 1.47
C GLU A 75 -13.41 -20.25 1.68
N TYR A 76 -13.07 -20.65 2.91
CA TYR A 76 -12.58 -21.99 3.24
C TYR A 76 -13.62 -22.91 3.89
N GLU A 77 -14.84 -22.42 4.14
CA GLU A 77 -15.89 -23.14 4.87
C GLU A 77 -17.09 -23.57 3.98
N VAL A 78 -16.85 -23.84 2.68
CA VAL A 78 -17.85 -24.38 1.73
C VAL A 78 -17.37 -25.64 1.02
#